data_AF-A0A4R3MT64-F1
#
_entry.id   AF-A0A4R3MT64-F1
#
_cell.length_a   1.000
_cell.length_b   1.000
_cell.length_c   1.000
_cell.angle_alpha   90.00
_cell.angle_beta   90.00
_cell.angle_gamma   90.00
#
_symmetry.space_group_name_H-M   'P 1'
#
loop_
_entity.id
_entity.type
_entity.pdbx_description
1 polymer ?
#
loop_
_entity_poly.entity_id
_entity_poly.type
_entity_poly.pdbx_seq_one_letter_code
_entity_poly.pdbx_strand_id
1 'polypeptide(L)'
;MQAHDNERVGADLIQAEIVPMASSGNYEAVRFNAMKHGILSRLTVLAHEDQTEFTDLLAALIEEHRPAGMTERHLVEELASIIWRKRRVLLAEGAAINRGLRSVAQSQHDSPIPAAAPFERGLLKEGCDLPDLLTASAEEIAERQRHAALDLAATRKAAAILRKGGLNAYEKARRALIQESRDWWDEHVEEGEYPATAEGLAEFIYKTLEPICIRMEQEARLIPAIQVQTLGEGLQVHRLEKLNRYETHLDRKFERTLAMILKLKQLRSG
;
A
#
# COMPACT_ATOMS: atom_id res chain seq x y z
N MET A 1 38.97 -48.34 -47.40
CA MET A 1 37.82 -49.14 -47.85
C MET A 1 36.62 -48.68 -47.04
N GLN A 2 35.73 -47.93 -47.69
CA GLN A 2 34.50 -47.35 -47.13
C GLN A 2 33.49 -48.44 -46.75
N ALA A 3 32.63 -48.14 -45.78
CA ALA A 3 31.16 -48.34 -45.79
C ALA A 3 30.65 -48.12 -44.35
N HIS A 4 29.83 -47.09 -44.12
CA HIS A 4 28.36 -47.18 -43.90
C HIS A 4 28.02 -47.71 -42.49
N ASP A 5 27.12 -47.16 -41.67
CA ASP A 5 26.05 -46.17 -41.76
C ASP A 5 25.81 -45.66 -40.32
N ASN A 6 25.47 -44.39 -40.14
CA ASN A 6 25.05 -43.88 -38.83
C ASN A 6 23.61 -43.38 -38.92
N GLU A 7 22.67 -44.24 -38.51
CA GLU A 7 21.27 -43.90 -38.29
C GLU A 7 21.08 -43.10 -37.00
N ARG A 8 20.10 -42.20 -37.09
CA ARG A 8 19.49 -41.35 -36.06
C ARG A 8 19.18 -42.11 -34.77
N VAL A 9 19.30 -41.42 -33.63
CA VAL A 9 18.18 -41.10 -32.69
C VAL A 9 18.77 -40.46 -31.42
N GLY A 10 18.13 -39.37 -30.95
CA GLY A 10 18.12 -39.01 -29.54
C GLY A 10 18.61 -37.60 -29.23
N ALA A 11 17.68 -36.71 -28.87
CA ALA A 11 17.80 -35.87 -27.67
C ALA A 11 16.53 -35.01 -27.54
N ASP A 12 15.61 -35.47 -26.70
CA ASP A 12 14.62 -34.65 -26.03
C ASP A 12 15.32 -33.51 -25.28
N LEU A 13 14.86 -32.28 -25.49
CA LEU A 13 15.22 -31.11 -24.69
C LEU A 13 13.93 -30.39 -24.29
N ILE A 14 13.24 -30.96 -23.30
CA ILE A 14 12.29 -30.23 -22.46
C ILE A 14 13.11 -29.71 -21.27
N GLN A 15 13.53 -28.45 -21.34
CA GLN A 15 14.11 -27.75 -20.20
C GLN A 15 12.97 -27.24 -19.32
N ALA A 16 12.63 -28.02 -18.30
CA ALA A 16 11.79 -27.57 -17.20
C ALA A 16 12.61 -26.57 -16.35
N GLU A 17 12.18 -25.32 -16.36
CA GLU A 17 12.65 -24.27 -15.46
C GLU A 17 12.35 -24.67 -14.01
N ILE A 18 13.41 -25.00 -13.26
CA ILE A 18 13.35 -25.22 -11.82
C ILE A 18 13.20 -23.85 -11.15
N VAL A 19 11.99 -23.55 -10.69
CA VAL A 19 11.75 -22.43 -9.76
C VAL A 19 12.53 -22.72 -8.47
N PRO A 20 13.42 -21.83 -7.99
CA PRO A 20 14.21 -22.10 -6.80
C PRO A 20 13.31 -22.03 -5.57
N MET A 21 13.08 -23.19 -4.97
CA MET A 21 12.43 -23.35 -3.66
C MET A 21 13.23 -22.57 -2.62
N ALA A 22 12.61 -21.59 -1.97
CA ALA A 22 13.24 -20.78 -0.93
C ALA A 22 13.91 -21.66 0.13
N SER A 23 15.24 -21.60 0.20
CA SER A 23 16.03 -22.47 1.05
C SER A 23 15.83 -22.10 2.54
N SER A 24 15.46 -23.11 3.34
CA SER A 24 15.35 -23.05 4.79
C SER A 24 16.64 -22.61 5.50
N GLY A 25 17.79 -22.62 4.81
CA GLY A 25 19.08 -22.18 5.34
C GLY A 25 19.20 -20.67 5.59
N ASN A 26 18.43 -19.83 4.89
CA ASN A 26 18.53 -18.38 5.05
C ASN A 26 17.83 -17.87 6.34
N TYR A 27 16.82 -18.60 6.81
CA TYR A 27 16.09 -18.27 8.05
C TYR A 27 16.99 -18.36 9.29
N GLU A 28 17.87 -19.37 9.34
CA GLU A 28 18.78 -19.57 10.47
C GLU A 28 19.83 -18.46 10.57
N ALA A 29 20.38 -17.97 9.45
CA ALA A 29 21.33 -16.86 9.47
C ALA A 29 20.68 -15.52 9.89
N VAL A 30 19.47 -15.24 9.38
CA VAL A 30 18.74 -13.99 9.67
C VAL A 30 18.23 -13.93 11.12
N ARG A 31 17.87 -15.05 11.77
CA ARG A 31 17.50 -15.06 13.20
C ARG A 31 18.66 -14.65 14.12
N PHE A 32 19.90 -15.05 13.80
CA PHE A 32 21.05 -14.72 14.63
C PHE A 32 21.48 -13.25 14.49
N ASN A 33 21.31 -12.63 13.32
CA ASN A 33 21.57 -11.20 13.14
C ASN A 33 20.57 -10.33 13.94
N ALA A 34 19.29 -10.70 13.95
CA ALA A 34 18.27 -10.05 14.79
C ALA A 34 18.52 -10.22 16.31
N MET A 35 19.19 -11.30 16.72
CA MET A 35 19.58 -11.53 18.12
C MET A 35 20.92 -10.88 18.50
N LYS A 36 21.83 -10.61 17.54
CA LYS A 36 23.09 -9.92 17.82
C LYS A 36 22.93 -8.40 17.80
N HIS A 37 22.23 -7.89 16.79
CA HIS A 37 22.13 -6.45 16.52
C HIS A 37 20.67 -5.95 16.41
N GLY A 38 19.68 -6.73 16.85
CA GLY A 38 18.26 -6.40 16.70
C GLY A 38 17.45 -6.46 18.00
N ILE A 39 16.18 -6.86 17.88
CA ILE A 39 15.16 -6.78 18.94
C ILE A 39 15.56 -7.51 20.22
N LEU A 40 16.22 -8.67 20.11
CA LEU A 40 16.67 -9.47 21.25
C LEU A 40 18.18 -9.34 21.49
N SER A 41 18.79 -8.21 21.10
CA SER A 41 20.21 -7.96 21.37
C SER A 41 20.55 -8.10 22.85
N ARG A 42 21.78 -8.56 23.11
CA ARG A 42 22.40 -8.53 24.45
C ARG A 42 22.51 -7.12 25.00
N LEU A 43 22.70 -6.13 24.13
CA LEU A 43 22.73 -4.72 24.51
C LEU A 43 21.29 -4.20 24.65
N THR A 44 21.00 -3.60 25.82
CA THR A 44 19.72 -2.94 26.04
C THR A 44 19.57 -1.69 25.18
N VAL A 45 20.62 -0.89 25.02
CA VAL A 45 20.68 0.27 24.12
C VAL A 45 21.73 -0.02 23.04
N LEU A 46 21.38 0.14 21.77
CA LEU A 46 22.30 -0.04 20.64
C LEU A 46 23.10 1.24 20.38
N ALA A 47 24.21 1.10 19.64
CA ALA A 47 25.13 2.21 19.38
C ALA A 47 24.52 3.42 18.64
N HIS A 48 23.38 3.24 17.96
CA HIS A 48 22.67 4.29 17.21
C HIS A 48 21.41 4.79 17.93
N GLU A 49 21.19 4.35 19.17
CA GLU A 49 20.05 4.74 19.98
C GLU A 49 20.48 5.75 21.04
N ASP A 50 19.54 6.57 21.49
CA ASP A 50 19.82 7.57 22.50
C ASP A 50 19.88 6.94 23.90
N GLN A 51 21.09 6.93 24.46
CA GLN A 51 21.34 6.44 25.82
C GLN A 51 20.68 7.32 26.89
N THR A 52 20.51 8.62 26.63
CA THR A 52 19.89 9.56 27.57
C THR A 52 18.40 9.29 27.71
N GLU A 53 17.67 9.09 26.61
CA GLU A 53 16.26 8.68 26.63
C GLU A 53 16.03 7.38 27.41
N PHE A 54 16.92 6.39 27.24
CA PHE A 54 16.82 5.15 28.03
C PHE A 54 17.05 5.40 29.52
N THR A 55 18.02 6.27 29.84
CA THR A 55 18.34 6.62 31.23
C THR A 55 17.18 7.36 31.89
N ASP A 56 16.52 8.27 31.17
CA ASP A 56 15.34 8.99 31.64
C ASP A 56 14.15 8.05 31.85
N LEU A 57 13.92 7.12 30.92
CA LEU A 57 12.91 6.06 31.08
C LEU A 57 13.17 5.23 32.33
N LEU A 58 14.41 4.80 32.54
CA LEU A 58 14.79 4.03 33.72
C LEU A 58 14.61 4.84 35.01
N ALA A 59 15.03 6.11 35.02
CA ALA A 59 14.86 6.99 36.16
C ALA A 59 13.37 7.17 36.53
N ALA A 60 12.51 7.38 35.53
CA ALA A 60 11.07 7.46 35.73
C ALA A 60 10.49 6.18 36.33
N LEU A 61 10.89 5.00 35.83
CA LEU A 61 10.43 3.71 36.37
C LEU A 61 10.97 3.44 37.78
N ILE A 62 12.18 3.89 38.10
CA ILE A 62 12.74 3.82 39.45
C ILE A 62 11.92 4.70 40.41
N GLU A 63 11.55 5.92 40.01
CA GLU A 63 10.72 6.80 40.84
C GLU A 63 9.30 6.25 41.01
N GLU A 64 8.69 5.74 39.94
CA GLU A 64 7.36 5.12 39.98
C GLU A 64 7.34 3.90 40.90
N HIS A 65 8.34 3.03 40.77
CA HIS A 65 8.34 1.75 41.46
C HIS A 65 9.03 1.78 42.83
N ARG A 66 9.89 2.76 43.14
CA ARG A 66 10.60 2.88 44.44
C ARG A 66 11.12 1.53 44.95
N PRO A 67 12.00 0.85 44.19
CA PRO A 67 12.50 -0.48 44.55
C PRO A 67 13.27 -0.42 45.88
N ALA A 68 12.95 -1.32 46.82
CA ALA A 68 13.56 -1.31 48.15
C ALA A 68 14.91 -2.05 48.23
N GLY A 69 15.21 -2.90 47.25
CA GLY A 69 16.42 -3.74 47.26
C GLY A 69 16.90 -4.11 45.86
N MET A 70 18.04 -4.82 45.80
CA MET A 70 18.71 -5.17 44.54
C MET A 70 17.82 -5.98 43.59
N THR A 71 17.02 -6.92 44.10
CA THR A 71 16.11 -7.73 43.27
C THR A 71 15.00 -6.88 42.64
N GLU A 72 14.36 -5.99 43.42
CA GLU A 72 13.34 -5.09 42.88
C GLU A 72 13.95 -4.11 41.87
N ARG A 73 15.15 -3.58 42.16
CA ARG A 73 15.87 -2.70 41.24
C ARG A 73 16.19 -3.40 39.91
N HIS A 74 16.68 -4.64 39.98
CA HIS A 74 16.95 -5.43 38.78
C HIS A 74 15.67 -5.68 37.96
N LEU A 75 14.53 -5.97 38.60
CA LEU A 75 13.26 -6.12 37.90
C LEU A 75 12.80 -4.83 37.21
N VAL A 76 13.01 -3.66 37.84
CA VAL A 76 12.72 -2.35 37.24
C VAL A 76 13.64 -2.08 36.04
N GLU A 77 14.94 -2.38 36.14
CA GLU A 77 15.89 -2.29 35.02
C GLU A 77 15.52 -3.24 33.86
N GLU A 78 15.07 -4.45 34.16
CA GLU A 78 14.53 -5.38 33.17
C GLU A 78 13.25 -4.85 32.52
N LEU A 79 12.37 -4.21 33.29
CA LEU A 79 11.14 -3.60 32.78
C LEU A 79 11.47 -2.49 31.76
N ALA A 80 12.40 -1.59 32.10
CA ALA A 80 12.91 -0.56 31.19
C ALA A 80 13.48 -1.17 29.91
N SER A 81 14.27 -2.24 30.06
CA SER A 81 14.86 -2.97 28.94
C SER A 81 13.81 -3.61 28.02
N ILE A 82 12.71 -4.12 28.57
CA ILE A 82 11.61 -4.69 27.79
C ILE A 82 10.86 -3.60 27.01
N ILE A 83 10.53 -2.48 27.66
CA ILE A 83 9.89 -1.33 27.00
C ILE A 83 10.75 -0.84 25.83
N TRP A 84 12.06 -0.71 26.05
CA TRP A 84 12.99 -0.27 25.01
C TRP A 84 13.02 -1.22 23.82
N ARG A 85 13.03 -2.54 24.06
CA ARG A 85 12.94 -3.54 22.99
C ARG A 85 11.60 -3.51 22.26
N LYS A 86 10.48 -3.27 22.96
CA LYS A 86 9.16 -3.09 22.32
C LYS A 86 9.15 -1.90 21.36
N ARG A 87 9.80 -0.78 21.71
CA ARG A 87 9.96 0.38 20.79
C ARG A 87 10.63 -0.03 19.48
N ARG A 88 11.67 -0.87 19.52
CA ARG A 88 12.32 -1.39 18.29
C ARG A 88 11.38 -2.25 17.44
N VAL A 89 10.53 -3.07 18.07
CA VAL A 89 9.56 -3.88 17.32
C VAL A 89 8.62 -2.99 16.53
N LEU A 90 8.07 -1.95 17.17
CA LEU A 90 7.18 -0.98 16.52
C LEU A 90 7.88 -0.24 15.37
N LEU A 91 9.13 0.20 15.56
CA LEU A 91 9.91 0.84 14.49
C LEU A 91 10.19 -0.11 13.33
N ALA A 92 10.54 -1.36 13.62
CA ALA A 92 10.80 -2.38 12.61
C ALA A 92 9.52 -2.74 11.83
N GLU A 93 8.37 -2.80 12.50
CA GLU A 93 7.06 -3.02 11.89
C GLU A 93 6.70 -1.88 10.95
N GLY A 94 6.76 -0.62 11.42
CA GLY A 94 6.51 0.55 10.58
C GLY A 94 7.43 0.61 9.36
N ALA A 95 8.72 0.30 9.53
CA ALA A 95 9.67 0.22 8.43
C ALA A 95 9.35 -0.91 7.44
N ALA A 96 8.88 -2.07 7.93
CA ALA A 96 8.48 -3.19 7.09
C ALA A 96 7.22 -2.86 6.28
N ILE A 97 6.21 -2.24 6.91
CA ILE A 97 4.98 -1.77 6.25
C ILE A 97 5.32 -0.75 5.17
N ASN A 98 6.12 0.29 5.48
CA ASN A 98 6.51 1.32 4.51
C ASN A 98 7.27 0.73 3.31
N ARG A 99 8.10 -0.28 3.53
CA ARG A 99 8.80 -0.99 2.45
C ARG A 99 7.82 -1.80 1.59
N GLY A 100 6.84 -2.46 2.22
CA GLY A 100 5.80 -3.19 1.50
C GLY A 100 4.92 -2.27 0.66
N LEU A 101 4.44 -1.16 1.22
CA LEU A 101 3.68 -0.12 0.51
C LEU A 101 4.45 0.42 -0.70
N ARG A 102 5.73 0.76 -0.52
CA ARG A 102 6.59 1.20 -1.63
C ARG A 102 6.74 0.14 -2.70
N SER A 103 6.87 -1.13 -2.32
CA SER A 103 6.97 -2.24 -3.27
C SER A 103 5.71 -2.40 -4.11
N VAL A 104 4.53 -2.27 -3.50
CA VAL A 104 3.23 -2.33 -4.21
C VAL A 104 3.08 -1.14 -5.16
N ALA A 105 3.38 0.07 -4.69
CA ALA A 105 3.28 1.28 -5.50
C ALA A 105 4.21 1.30 -6.72
N GLN A 106 5.37 0.64 -6.62
CA GLN A 106 6.35 0.56 -7.71
C GLN A 106 6.19 -0.70 -8.57
N SER A 107 5.29 -1.62 -8.21
CA SER A 107 5.09 -2.88 -8.92
C SER A 107 4.68 -2.62 -10.37
N GLN A 108 5.40 -3.18 -11.34
CA GLN A 108 5.10 -3.02 -12.76
C GLN A 108 3.98 -3.96 -13.24
N HIS A 109 4.03 -5.22 -12.80
CA HIS A 109 3.21 -6.31 -13.33
C HIS A 109 2.00 -6.68 -12.48
N ASP A 110 2.01 -6.31 -11.19
CA ASP A 110 0.98 -6.68 -10.22
C ASP A 110 0.47 -5.39 -9.56
N SER A 111 -0.44 -4.71 -10.26
CA SER A 111 -1.01 -3.45 -9.79
C SER A 111 -2.19 -3.72 -8.87
N PRO A 112 -2.31 -3.00 -7.74
CA PRO A 112 -3.47 -3.14 -6.85
C PRO A 112 -4.76 -2.56 -7.47
N ILE A 113 -4.67 -1.80 -8.56
CA ILE A 113 -5.82 -1.08 -9.14
C ILE A 113 -6.87 -2.05 -9.70
N PRO A 114 -6.55 -3.00 -10.60
CA PRO A 114 -7.53 -4.01 -11.03
C PRO A 114 -7.97 -4.93 -9.89
N ALA A 115 -7.09 -5.20 -8.93
CA ALA A 115 -7.39 -6.06 -7.78
C ALA A 115 -8.41 -5.42 -6.82
N ALA A 116 -8.48 -4.09 -6.77
CA ALA A 116 -9.43 -3.36 -5.92
C ALA A 116 -10.90 -3.56 -6.33
N ALA A 117 -11.15 -3.87 -7.60
CA ALA A 117 -12.48 -4.15 -8.13
C ALA A 117 -12.40 -5.16 -9.30
N PRO A 118 -12.20 -6.45 -9.02
CA PRO A 118 -11.80 -7.45 -10.02
C PRO A 118 -12.86 -7.75 -11.09
N PHE A 119 -14.12 -7.34 -10.86
CA PHE A 119 -15.24 -7.53 -11.79
C PHE A 119 -15.60 -6.25 -12.56
N GLU A 120 -14.98 -5.12 -12.24
CA GLU A 120 -15.16 -3.87 -12.98
C GLU A 120 -14.24 -3.89 -14.21
N ARG A 121 -14.84 -3.69 -15.39
CA ARG A 121 -14.08 -3.66 -16.65
C ARG A 121 -13.50 -2.27 -16.87
N GLY A 122 -12.29 -2.20 -17.44
CA GLY A 122 -11.70 -0.94 -17.89
C GLY A 122 -10.84 -0.23 -16.85
N LEU A 123 -10.60 -0.82 -15.68
CA LEU A 123 -9.60 -0.36 -14.73
C LEU A 123 -8.21 -0.66 -15.26
N LEU A 124 -7.58 0.36 -15.82
CA LEU A 124 -6.20 0.27 -16.28
C LEU A 124 -5.29 0.93 -15.25
N LYS A 125 -4.09 0.37 -15.13
CA LYS A 125 -3.01 1.00 -14.36
C LYS A 125 -2.49 2.26 -15.05
N GLU A 126 -2.56 2.27 -16.38
CA GLU A 126 -2.04 3.36 -17.21
C GLU A 126 -2.78 4.67 -16.91
N GLY A 127 -2.05 5.66 -16.37
CA GLY A 127 -2.58 6.98 -16.04
C GLY A 127 -2.88 7.23 -14.56
N CYS A 128 -2.85 6.21 -13.70
CA CYS A 128 -3.08 6.38 -12.26
C CYS A 128 -1.76 6.57 -11.48
N ASP A 129 -1.59 7.74 -10.85
CA ASP A 129 -0.52 7.98 -9.87
C ASP A 129 -0.93 7.43 -8.50
N LEU A 130 -0.50 6.21 -8.19
CA LEU A 130 -0.90 5.53 -6.95
C LEU A 130 -0.47 6.30 -5.68
N PRO A 131 0.75 6.86 -5.56
CA PRO A 131 1.10 7.80 -4.51
C PRO A 131 0.08 8.93 -4.29
N ASP A 132 -0.33 9.63 -5.36
CA ASP A 132 -1.34 10.70 -5.28
C ASP A 132 -2.68 10.17 -4.73
N LEU A 133 -3.15 9.03 -5.26
CA LEU A 133 -4.37 8.39 -4.78
C LEU A 133 -4.29 7.96 -3.31
N LEU A 134 -3.13 7.49 -2.84
CA LEU A 134 -2.95 7.07 -1.44
C LEU A 134 -2.93 8.25 -0.47
N THR A 135 -2.43 9.40 -0.90
CA THR A 135 -2.35 10.61 -0.07
C THR A 135 -3.60 11.49 -0.16
N ALA A 136 -4.50 11.22 -1.12
CA ALA A 136 -5.73 11.96 -1.29
C ALA A 136 -6.62 11.89 -0.05
N SER A 137 -7.00 13.05 0.46
CA SER A 137 -7.95 13.22 1.55
C SER A 137 -9.38 12.87 1.13
N ALA A 138 -10.25 12.63 2.12
CA ALA A 138 -11.66 12.37 1.85
C ALA A 138 -12.35 13.51 1.09
N GLU A 139 -11.94 14.77 1.33
CA GLU A 139 -12.47 15.94 0.65
C GLU A 139 -12.03 15.99 -0.81
N GLU A 140 -10.75 15.75 -1.09
CA GLU A 140 -10.22 15.69 -2.46
C GLU A 140 -10.85 14.54 -3.25
N ILE A 141 -11.03 13.37 -2.63
CA ILE A 141 -11.72 12.24 -3.26
C ILE A 141 -13.17 12.61 -3.59
N ALA A 142 -13.90 13.23 -2.65
CA ALA A 142 -15.27 13.64 -2.88
C ALA A 142 -15.39 14.72 -3.96
N GLU A 143 -14.40 15.62 -4.09
CA GLU A 143 -14.33 16.58 -5.19
C GLU A 143 -14.11 15.89 -6.54
N ARG A 144 -13.12 14.98 -6.63
CA ARG A 144 -12.85 14.19 -7.84
C ARG A 144 -14.07 13.40 -8.29
N GLN A 145 -14.77 12.76 -7.35
CA GLN A 145 -16.00 12.01 -7.63
C GLN A 145 -17.12 12.91 -8.15
N ARG A 146 -17.33 14.07 -7.51
CA ARG A 146 -18.32 15.05 -7.96
C ARG A 146 -18.00 15.56 -9.36
N HIS A 147 -16.75 15.95 -9.60
CA HIS A 147 -16.31 16.44 -10.90
C HIS A 147 -16.50 15.40 -12.01
N ALA A 148 -16.03 14.16 -11.81
CA ALA A 148 -16.17 13.09 -12.80
C ALA A 148 -17.65 12.72 -13.06
N ALA A 149 -18.48 12.70 -12.02
CA ALA A 149 -19.92 12.47 -12.17
C ALA A 149 -20.62 13.59 -12.93
N LEU A 150 -20.24 14.86 -12.69
CA LEU A 150 -20.76 16.02 -13.40
C LEU A 150 -20.40 15.98 -14.89
N ASP A 151 -19.14 15.66 -15.22
CA ASP A 151 -18.69 15.55 -16.60
C ASP A 151 -19.44 14.44 -17.36
N LEU A 152 -19.53 13.24 -16.78
CA LEU A 152 -20.28 12.14 -17.39
C LEU A 152 -21.76 12.48 -17.59
N ALA A 153 -22.38 13.16 -16.62
CA ALA A 153 -23.77 13.60 -16.74
C ALA A 153 -23.94 14.67 -17.84
N ALA A 154 -23.03 15.63 -17.92
CA ALA A 154 -22.99 16.67 -18.94
C ALA A 154 -22.81 16.08 -20.35
N THR A 155 -21.88 15.14 -20.50
CA THR A 155 -21.61 14.39 -21.74
C THR A 155 -22.82 13.60 -22.21
N ARG A 156 -23.46 12.84 -21.31
CA ARG A 156 -24.70 12.11 -21.64
C ARG A 156 -25.86 13.05 -22.00
N LYS A 157 -25.96 14.20 -21.34
CA LYS A 157 -26.96 15.23 -21.66
C LYS A 157 -26.71 15.82 -23.05
N ALA A 158 -25.47 16.13 -23.40
CA ALA A 158 -25.10 16.60 -24.73
C ALA A 158 -25.46 15.56 -25.80
N ALA A 159 -25.11 14.28 -25.58
CA ALA A 159 -25.49 13.18 -26.47
C ALA A 159 -27.02 13.08 -26.67
N ALA A 160 -27.79 13.22 -25.60
CA ALA A 160 -29.26 13.19 -25.66
C ALA A 160 -29.85 14.38 -26.45
N ILE A 161 -29.27 15.58 -26.31
CA ILE A 161 -29.65 16.76 -27.09
C ILE A 161 -29.41 16.52 -28.59
N LEU A 162 -28.26 15.94 -28.94
CA LEU A 162 -27.91 15.64 -30.34
C LEU A 162 -28.83 14.58 -30.94
N ARG A 163 -29.14 13.50 -30.21
CA ARG A 163 -30.11 12.48 -30.67
C ARG A 163 -31.50 13.06 -30.91
N LYS A 164 -31.94 14.03 -30.11
CA LYS A 164 -33.23 14.68 -30.30
C LYS A 164 -33.25 15.59 -31.54
N GLY A 165 -32.10 16.12 -31.94
CA GLY A 165 -31.94 16.99 -33.09
C GLY A 165 -32.60 18.37 -32.94
N GLY A 166 -32.72 19.08 -34.06
CA GLY A 166 -33.31 20.43 -34.17
C GLY A 166 -32.32 21.50 -34.60
N LEU A 167 -32.84 22.67 -35.01
CA LEU A 167 -32.08 23.75 -35.66
C LEU A 167 -30.85 24.25 -34.86
N ASN A 168 -30.88 24.16 -33.53
CA ASN A 168 -29.79 24.61 -32.64
C ASN A 168 -29.21 23.46 -31.79
N ALA A 169 -29.32 22.20 -32.25
CA ALA A 169 -28.88 21.04 -31.49
C ALA A 169 -27.37 21.08 -31.16
N TYR A 170 -26.55 21.46 -32.14
CA TYR A 170 -25.10 21.62 -31.98
C TYR A 170 -24.75 22.58 -30.84
N GLU A 171 -25.21 23.82 -30.94
CA GLU A 171 -24.95 24.87 -29.93
C GLU A 171 -25.44 24.49 -28.54
N LYS A 172 -26.62 23.87 -28.44
CA LYS A 172 -27.18 23.44 -27.15
C LYS A 172 -26.40 22.28 -26.54
N ALA A 173 -25.95 21.33 -27.35
CA ALA A 173 -25.18 20.19 -26.89
C ALA A 173 -23.77 20.62 -26.45
N ARG A 174 -23.08 21.44 -27.26
CA ARG A 174 -21.77 22.00 -26.90
C ARG A 174 -21.86 22.76 -25.57
N ARG A 175 -22.86 23.64 -25.38
CA ARG A 175 -23.07 24.35 -24.09
C ARG A 175 -23.44 23.46 -22.91
N ALA A 176 -23.90 22.23 -23.15
CA ALA A 176 -24.25 21.31 -22.08
C ALA A 176 -23.02 20.58 -21.52
N LEU A 177 -21.93 20.49 -22.30
CA LEU A 177 -20.65 19.96 -21.84
C LEU A 177 -19.98 20.90 -20.83
N ILE A 178 -19.16 20.35 -19.94
CA ILE A 178 -18.31 21.14 -19.03
C ILE A 178 -17.26 21.91 -19.84
N GLN A 179 -16.50 22.79 -19.18
CA GLN A 179 -15.55 23.65 -19.90
C GLN A 179 -14.42 22.82 -20.54
N GLU A 180 -13.84 21.92 -19.76
CA GLU A 180 -12.74 21.03 -20.15
C GLU A 180 -13.12 20.18 -21.37
N SER A 181 -14.29 19.53 -21.33
CA SER A 181 -14.80 18.70 -22.42
C SER A 181 -15.17 19.51 -23.68
N ARG A 182 -15.46 20.82 -23.53
CA ARG A 182 -15.68 21.72 -24.68
C ARG A 182 -14.36 22.15 -25.30
N ASP A 183 -13.39 22.53 -24.47
CA ASP A 183 -12.07 22.95 -24.92
C ASP A 183 -11.42 21.80 -25.70
N TRP A 184 -11.55 20.58 -25.17
CA TRP A 184 -11.04 19.39 -25.85
C TRP A 184 -11.75 19.10 -27.17
N TRP A 185 -13.08 19.30 -27.24
CA TRP A 185 -13.81 19.24 -28.52
C TRP A 185 -13.30 20.28 -29.52
N ASP A 186 -13.06 21.51 -29.08
CA ASP A 186 -12.61 22.61 -29.95
C ASP A 186 -11.21 22.32 -30.52
N GLU A 187 -10.29 21.76 -29.72
CA GLU A 187 -8.97 21.29 -30.18
C GLU A 187 -9.08 20.27 -31.33
N HIS A 188 -9.92 19.24 -31.16
CA HIS A 188 -10.15 18.23 -32.19
C HIS A 188 -10.78 18.79 -33.48
N VAL A 189 -11.58 19.85 -33.37
CA VAL A 189 -12.13 20.57 -34.53
C VAL A 189 -11.05 21.39 -35.23
N GLU A 190 -10.19 22.06 -34.48
CA GLU A 190 -9.06 22.84 -35.02
C GLU A 190 -8.04 21.96 -35.74
N GLU A 191 -7.81 20.75 -35.24
CA GLU A 191 -6.97 19.73 -35.88
C GLU A 191 -7.61 19.10 -37.12
N GLY A 192 -8.89 19.39 -37.38
CA GLY A 192 -9.63 18.91 -38.54
C GLY A 192 -10.06 17.43 -38.45
N GLU A 193 -10.01 16.84 -37.25
CA GLU A 193 -10.41 15.44 -37.04
C GLU A 193 -11.93 15.26 -37.08
N TYR A 194 -12.67 16.28 -36.62
CA TYR A 194 -14.13 16.29 -36.64
C TYR A 194 -14.67 17.60 -37.24
N PRO A 195 -15.76 17.56 -38.01
CA PRO A 195 -16.42 18.77 -38.47
C PRO A 195 -17.18 19.44 -37.31
N ALA A 196 -17.19 20.78 -37.29
CA ALA A 196 -17.93 21.59 -36.31
C ALA A 196 -19.47 21.55 -36.53
N THR A 197 -20.05 20.35 -36.57
CA THR A 197 -21.47 20.09 -36.82
C THR A 197 -22.09 19.24 -35.72
N ALA A 198 -23.41 19.13 -35.72
CA ALA A 198 -24.13 18.28 -34.76
C ALA A 198 -23.71 16.81 -34.89
N GLU A 199 -23.49 16.35 -36.13
CA GLU A 199 -23.06 15.00 -36.44
C GLU A 199 -21.61 14.75 -35.98
N GLY A 200 -20.69 15.69 -36.25
CA GLY A 200 -19.30 15.60 -35.81
C GLY A 200 -19.17 15.56 -34.30
N LEU A 201 -19.90 16.43 -33.58
CA LEU A 201 -19.93 16.43 -32.12
C LEU A 201 -20.53 15.14 -31.56
N ALA A 202 -21.57 14.59 -32.21
CA ALA A 202 -22.18 13.33 -31.78
C ALA A 202 -21.20 12.15 -31.96
N GLU A 203 -20.44 12.15 -33.05
CA GLU A 203 -19.42 11.13 -33.32
C GLU A 203 -18.27 11.21 -32.31
N PHE A 204 -17.75 12.41 -32.05
CA PHE A 204 -16.73 12.65 -31.02
C PHE A 204 -17.19 12.21 -29.63
N ILE A 205 -18.42 12.59 -29.23
CA ILE A 205 -18.96 12.18 -27.93
C ILE A 205 -19.01 10.66 -27.82
N TYR A 206 -19.49 9.97 -28.85
CA TYR A 206 -19.64 8.52 -28.83
C TYR A 206 -18.31 7.76 -28.86
N LYS A 207 -17.36 8.19 -29.71
CA LYS A 207 -16.10 7.47 -29.94
C LYS A 207 -15.02 7.82 -28.92
N THR A 208 -15.05 9.05 -28.40
CA THR A 208 -13.91 9.62 -27.66
C THR A 208 -14.34 10.04 -26.25
N LEU A 209 -15.22 11.02 -26.13
CA LEU A 209 -15.50 11.67 -24.84
C LEU A 209 -16.25 10.75 -23.86
N GLU A 210 -17.36 10.14 -24.26
CA GLU A 210 -18.19 9.32 -23.36
C GLU A 210 -17.42 8.12 -22.79
N PRO A 211 -16.65 7.33 -23.57
CA PRO A 211 -15.80 6.27 -23.02
C PRO A 211 -14.82 6.77 -21.95
N ILE A 212 -14.27 7.97 -22.12
CA ILE A 212 -13.30 8.56 -21.18
C ILE A 212 -13.99 9.06 -19.92
N CYS A 213 -15.12 9.77 -20.04
CA CYS A 213 -15.89 10.20 -18.87
C CYS A 213 -16.40 9.00 -18.04
N ILE A 214 -16.78 7.89 -18.70
CA ILE A 214 -17.17 6.64 -18.01
C ILE A 214 -15.98 6.10 -17.21
N ARG A 215 -14.80 5.99 -17.84
CA ARG A 215 -13.60 5.49 -17.18
C ARG A 215 -13.19 6.39 -16.01
N MET A 216 -13.19 7.70 -16.19
CA MET A 216 -12.86 8.68 -15.14
C MET A 216 -13.83 8.61 -13.96
N GLU A 217 -15.13 8.45 -14.21
CA GLU A 217 -16.13 8.27 -13.14
C GLU A 217 -15.88 6.97 -12.37
N GLN A 218 -15.63 5.86 -13.09
CA GLN A 218 -15.33 4.57 -12.47
C GLN A 218 -14.06 4.64 -11.61
N GLU A 219 -12.98 5.19 -12.15
CA GLU A 219 -11.71 5.37 -11.43
C GLU A 219 -11.91 6.24 -10.18
N ALA A 220 -12.56 7.40 -10.30
CA ALA A 220 -12.83 8.30 -9.19
C ALA A 220 -13.71 7.65 -8.10
N ARG A 221 -14.72 6.88 -8.50
CA ARG A 221 -15.59 6.12 -7.58
C ARG A 221 -14.82 5.06 -6.81
N LEU A 222 -13.82 4.44 -7.43
CA LEU A 222 -13.07 3.32 -6.87
C LEU A 222 -11.81 3.72 -6.10
N ILE A 223 -11.44 5.00 -6.05
CA ILE A 223 -10.30 5.49 -5.26
C ILE A 223 -10.29 4.91 -3.83
N PRO A 224 -11.40 4.90 -3.05
CA PRO A 224 -11.38 4.33 -1.70
C PRO A 224 -11.05 2.84 -1.68
N ALA A 225 -11.56 2.07 -2.65
CA ALA A 225 -11.26 0.65 -2.76
C ALA A 225 -9.79 0.42 -3.14
N ILE A 226 -9.25 1.24 -4.04
CA ILE A 226 -7.84 1.21 -4.43
C ILE A 226 -6.94 1.51 -3.23
N GLN A 227 -7.29 2.51 -2.41
CA GLN A 227 -6.54 2.82 -1.19
C GLN A 227 -6.51 1.62 -0.24
N VAL A 228 -7.68 1.03 0.06
CA VAL A 228 -7.78 -0.13 0.97
C VAL A 228 -7.00 -1.34 0.43
N GLN A 229 -7.16 -1.65 -0.87
CA GLN A 229 -6.45 -2.76 -1.51
C GLN A 229 -4.94 -2.57 -1.42
N THR A 230 -4.45 -1.39 -1.80
CA THR A 230 -3.03 -1.06 -1.77
C THR A 230 -2.44 -1.13 -0.36
N LEU A 231 -3.17 -0.61 0.63
CA LEU A 231 -2.76 -0.71 2.03
C LEU A 231 -2.68 -2.17 2.48
N GLY A 232 -3.70 -2.97 2.17
CA GLY A 232 -3.76 -4.39 2.52
C GLY A 232 -2.61 -5.20 1.92
N GLU A 233 -2.35 -5.04 0.63
CA GLU A 233 -1.22 -5.70 -0.04
C GLU A 233 0.14 -5.21 0.51
N GLY A 234 0.25 -3.92 0.83
CA GLY A 234 1.46 -3.30 1.37
C GLY A 234 1.84 -3.77 2.76
N LEU A 235 0.89 -4.23 3.58
CA LEU A 235 1.19 -4.77 4.92
C LEU A 235 2.06 -6.03 4.86
N GLN A 236 1.93 -6.85 3.81
CA GLN A 236 2.70 -8.08 3.61
C GLN A 236 2.79 -8.94 4.88
N VAL A 237 1.65 -9.36 5.42
CA VAL A 237 1.48 -10.00 6.75
C VAL A 237 2.54 -11.07 7.06
N HIS A 238 2.88 -11.91 6.08
CA HIS A 238 3.92 -12.95 6.21
C HIS A 238 5.29 -12.41 6.69
N ARG A 239 5.63 -11.16 6.37
CA ARG A 239 6.86 -10.50 6.83
C ARG A 239 6.75 -9.99 8.26
N LEU A 240 5.54 -9.68 8.73
CA LEU A 240 5.25 -9.19 10.08
C LEU A 240 5.15 -10.31 11.12
N GLU A 241 4.88 -11.56 10.71
CA GLU A 241 4.74 -12.70 11.63
C GLU A 241 5.90 -12.84 12.61
N LYS A 242 7.13 -12.61 12.15
CA LYS A 242 8.32 -12.70 13.01
C LYS A 242 8.34 -11.59 14.07
N LEU A 243 7.91 -10.38 13.71
CA LEU A 243 7.81 -9.24 14.64
C LEU A 243 6.72 -9.49 15.68
N ASN A 244 5.55 -9.99 15.27
CA ASN A 244 4.45 -10.34 16.18
C ASN A 244 4.89 -11.40 17.22
N ARG A 245 5.68 -12.41 16.82
CA ARG A 245 6.25 -13.37 17.78
C ARG A 245 7.15 -12.71 18.81
N TYR A 246 7.94 -11.70 18.43
CA TYR A 246 8.76 -10.95 19.36
C TYR A 246 7.93 -10.06 20.29
N GLU A 247 6.92 -9.38 19.75
CA GLU A 247 5.97 -8.58 20.53
C GLU A 247 5.29 -9.43 21.60
N THR A 248 4.67 -10.55 21.20
CA THR A 248 4.01 -11.49 22.13
C THR A 248 4.97 -11.98 23.22
N HIS A 249 6.23 -12.28 22.87
CA HIS A 249 7.23 -12.71 23.84
C HIS A 249 7.59 -11.58 24.82
N LEU A 250 7.78 -10.36 24.33
CA LEU A 250 8.10 -9.19 25.14
C LEU A 250 6.94 -8.80 26.05
N ASP A 251 5.70 -8.90 25.59
CA ASP A 251 4.49 -8.61 26.39
C ASP A 251 4.36 -9.58 27.57
N ARG A 252 4.47 -10.88 27.30
CA ARG A 252 4.46 -11.89 28.37
C ARG A 252 5.63 -11.71 29.34
N LYS A 253 6.78 -11.20 28.88
CA LYS A 253 7.91 -10.88 29.78
C LYS A 253 7.60 -9.64 30.60
N PHE A 254 7.05 -8.59 29.97
CA PHE A 254 6.64 -7.35 30.61
C PHE A 254 5.65 -7.59 31.75
N GLU A 255 4.55 -8.29 31.46
CA GLU A 255 3.49 -8.60 32.43
C GLU A 255 4.03 -9.40 33.62
N ARG A 256 4.86 -10.42 33.38
CA ARG A 256 5.46 -11.22 34.45
C ARG A 256 6.42 -10.41 35.32
N THR A 257 7.25 -9.56 34.71
CA THR A 257 8.17 -8.68 35.45
C THR A 257 7.39 -7.69 36.31
N LEU A 258 6.37 -7.03 35.73
CA LEU A 258 5.53 -6.08 36.45
C LEU A 258 4.76 -6.75 37.60
N ALA A 259 4.15 -7.91 37.35
CA ALA A 259 3.44 -8.67 38.37
C ALA A 259 4.36 -9.06 39.54
N MET A 260 5.62 -9.43 39.26
CA MET A 260 6.60 -9.73 40.29
C MET A 260 6.97 -8.50 41.12
N ILE A 261 7.20 -7.34 40.49
CA ILE A 261 7.44 -6.07 41.19
C ILE A 261 6.27 -5.76 42.13
N LEU A 262 5.04 -5.83 41.64
CA LEU A 262 3.84 -5.58 42.44
C LEU A 262 3.68 -6.58 43.59
N LYS A 263 4.00 -7.86 43.36
CA LYS A 263 3.93 -8.89 44.40
C LYS A 263 4.94 -8.66 45.52
N LEU A 264 6.18 -8.32 45.19
CA LEU A 264 7.21 -8.01 46.19
C LEU A 264 6.83 -6.78 47.03
N LYS A 265 6.26 -5.75 46.39
CA LYS A 265 5.73 -4.58 47.10
C LYS A 265 4.63 -4.96 48.10
N GLN A 266 3.67 -5.79 47.67
CA GLN A 266 2.57 -6.24 48.55
C GLN A 266 3.10 -7.01 49.77
N LEU A 267 4.07 -7.91 49.56
CA LEU A 267 4.69 -8.69 50.65
C LEU A 267 5.47 -7.84 51.65
N ARG A 268 5.87 -6.62 51.27
CA ARG A 268 6.52 -5.65 52.16
C ARG A 268 5.51 -4.79 52.93
N SER A 269 4.36 -4.51 52.34
CA SER A 269 3.32 -3.66 52.93
C SER A 269 2.34 -4.38 53.85
N GLY A 270 2.28 -5.71 53.80
CA GLY A 270 1.50 -6.56 54.70
C GLY A 270 2.37 -7.19 55.75
#